data_AF-A0A6P2SRC4-F1
#
_entry.id   AF-A0A6P2SRC4-F1
#
_cell.length_a   1.000
_cell.length_b   1.000
_cell.length_c   1.000
_cell.angle_alpha   90.00
_cell.angle_beta   90.00
_cell.angle_gamma   90.00
#
_symmetry.space_group_name_H-M   'P 1'
#
loop_
_entity.id
_entity.type
_entity.pdbx_description
1 polymer ?
#
loop_
_entity_poly.entity_id
_entity_poly.type
_entity_poly.pdbx_seq_one_letter_code
_entity_poly.pdbx_strand_id
1 'polypeptide(L)'
;MLIHHYNQSTGEYLSSGQPDADPRNPERWLVPSWATFDMPPARTPTSWPFYRDSAWTLLPDFRGRLCYRTDTGEAVEIATAGKTPDELGLTTQAQPSPRHAWINGAWAIPAALLEREKRDAAMAEFERRLEAARKANAGKADAYAAGLLDDEGIYYFKAWSAYQMALVSVIQADTFPDSVTWPTTPAPYVPPPPPPPQPEPEPEPKPEPQPEPLPESKPTPEPEPQPAPQPQPNEPSAPAAPVADPAA
;
A
#
# COMPACT_ATOMS: atom_id res chain seq x y z
N MET A 1 46.71 54.01 -30.20
CA MET A 1 47.31 52.98 -29.32
C MET A 1 46.42 52.86 -28.10
N LEU A 2 46.13 51.64 -27.65
CA LEU A 2 45.40 51.38 -26.41
C LEU A 2 46.28 50.59 -25.46
N ILE A 3 46.06 50.78 -24.16
CA ILE A 3 46.50 49.86 -23.11
C ILE A 3 45.29 49.10 -22.57
N HIS A 4 45.52 47.86 -22.20
CA HIS A 4 44.48 46.93 -21.75
C HIS A 4 44.72 46.56 -20.29
N HIS A 5 43.82 47.01 -19.43
CA HIS A 5 43.90 46.79 -17.99
C HIS A 5 43.36 45.42 -17.61
N TYR A 6 44.02 44.76 -16.67
CA TYR A 6 43.58 43.51 -16.08
C TYR A 6 43.64 43.56 -14.55
N ASN A 7 42.86 42.70 -13.92
CA ASN A 7 42.82 42.56 -12.47
C ASN A 7 44.15 41.95 -11.98
N GLN A 8 44.76 42.58 -10.97
CA GLN A 8 46.04 42.13 -10.40
C GLN A 8 46.01 40.67 -9.91
N SER A 9 44.93 40.27 -9.24
CA SER A 9 44.85 38.97 -8.56
C SER A 9 44.37 37.86 -9.48
N THR A 10 43.42 38.15 -10.37
CA THR A 10 42.79 37.13 -11.22
C THR A 10 43.34 37.09 -12.64
N GLY A 11 43.96 38.18 -13.10
CA GLY A 11 44.33 38.40 -14.49
C GLY A 11 43.14 38.79 -15.39
N GLU A 12 41.92 38.89 -14.86
CA GLU A 12 40.73 39.17 -15.67
C GLU A 12 40.83 40.52 -16.39
N TYR A 13 40.56 40.57 -17.70
CA TYR A 13 40.46 41.84 -18.40
C TYR A 13 39.37 42.74 -17.78
N LEU A 14 39.71 44.02 -17.58
CA LEU A 14 38.82 45.03 -17.02
C LEU A 14 38.35 46.02 -18.09
N SER A 15 39.28 46.74 -18.72
CA SER A 15 38.97 47.81 -19.65
C SER A 15 40.12 48.10 -20.60
N SER A 16 39.85 48.84 -21.67
CA SER A 16 40.86 49.40 -22.57
C SER A 16 40.79 50.92 -22.48
N GLY A 17 41.95 51.56 -22.48
CA GLY A 17 42.06 53.01 -22.39
C GLY A 17 43.21 53.54 -23.22
N GLN A 18 43.19 54.84 -23.47
CA GLN A 18 44.33 55.52 -24.08
C GLN A 18 45.39 55.72 -23.00
N PRO A 19 46.66 55.37 -23.25
CA PRO A 19 47.72 55.61 -22.28
C PRO A 19 48.01 57.11 -22.16
N ASP A 20 48.42 57.53 -20.97
CA ASP A 20 48.93 58.88 -20.76
C ASP A 20 50.33 59.03 -21.35
N ALA A 21 50.63 60.20 -21.92
CA ALA A 21 51.98 60.54 -22.35
C ALA A 21 52.89 60.74 -21.13
N ASP A 22 54.15 60.32 -21.22
CA ASP A 22 55.14 60.60 -20.18
C ASP A 22 55.43 62.11 -20.14
N PRO A 23 55.15 62.82 -19.02
CA PRO A 23 55.37 64.27 -18.93
C PRO A 23 56.82 64.69 -19.15
N ARG A 24 57.78 63.76 -19.06
CA ARG A 24 59.21 64.01 -19.28
C ARG A 24 59.68 63.57 -20.66
N ASN A 25 58.88 62.81 -21.40
CA ASN A 25 59.21 62.36 -22.75
C ASN A 25 57.94 62.17 -23.59
N PRO A 26 57.56 63.15 -24.43
CA PRO A 26 56.31 63.09 -25.20
C PRO A 26 56.24 61.94 -26.22
N GLU A 27 57.37 61.31 -26.56
CA GLU A 27 57.44 60.15 -27.45
C GLU A 27 57.19 58.82 -26.71
N ARG A 28 57.06 58.84 -25.37
CA ARG A 28 56.85 57.66 -24.53
C ARG A 28 55.46 57.68 -23.89
N TRP A 29 54.84 56.50 -23.85
CA TRP A 29 53.55 56.27 -23.20
C TRP A 29 53.74 55.56 -21.86
N LEU A 30 52.97 55.97 -20.85
CA LEU A 30 52.95 55.33 -19.55
C LEU A 30 52.06 54.08 -19.58
N VAL A 31 52.58 52.98 -19.02
CA VAL A 31 51.84 51.72 -18.85
C VAL A 31 51.82 51.39 -17.36
N PRO A 32 50.63 51.40 -16.72
CA PRO A 32 50.49 50.96 -15.33
C PRO A 32 50.87 49.48 -15.14
N SER A 33 51.20 49.09 -13.91
CA SER A 33 51.69 47.74 -13.56
C SER A 33 50.75 46.58 -13.90
N TRP A 34 49.46 46.84 -14.15
CA TRP A 34 48.46 45.83 -14.52
C TRP A 34 47.76 46.22 -15.83
N ALA A 35 48.56 46.69 -16.77
CA ALA A 35 48.15 46.97 -18.14
C ALA A 35 49.20 46.46 -19.12
N THR A 36 48.76 46.15 -20.34
CA THR A 36 49.66 45.77 -21.46
C THR A 36 49.21 46.44 -22.75
N PHE A 37 50.14 46.59 -23.70
CA PHE A 37 49.82 46.95 -25.09
C PHE A 37 49.31 45.75 -25.90
N ASP A 38 49.52 44.52 -25.40
CA ASP A 38 49.05 43.33 -26.08
C ASP A 38 47.54 43.36 -26.17
N MET A 39 47.02 43.23 -27.40
CA MET A 39 45.59 43.29 -27.63
C MET A 39 44.93 42.00 -27.13
N PRO A 40 43.86 42.07 -26.31
CA PRO A 40 43.13 40.89 -25.91
C PRO A 40 42.50 40.24 -27.15
N PRO A 41 42.44 38.89 -27.19
CA PRO A 41 41.83 38.17 -28.29
C PRO A 41 40.33 38.49 -28.40
N ALA A 42 39.78 38.31 -29.60
CA ALA A 42 38.35 38.42 -29.84
C ALA A 42 37.58 37.38 -29.00
N ARG A 43 36.50 37.81 -28.36
CA ARG A 43 35.71 36.98 -27.44
C ARG A 43 34.54 36.32 -28.16
N THR A 44 34.17 35.13 -27.70
CA THR A 44 32.86 34.54 -27.95
C THR A 44 31.88 34.89 -26.82
N PRO A 45 30.57 34.65 -26.99
CA PRO A 45 29.56 34.90 -25.95
C PRO A 45 29.76 34.14 -24.63
N THR A 46 30.65 33.14 -24.60
CA THR A 46 30.94 32.32 -23.42
C THR A 46 32.42 32.30 -23.05
N SER A 47 33.15 33.38 -23.37
CA SER A 47 34.57 33.48 -23.06
C SER A 47 34.98 34.88 -22.61
N TRP A 48 35.98 34.95 -21.76
CA TRP A 48 36.56 36.20 -21.29
C TRP A 48 38.10 36.14 -21.27
N PRO A 49 38.80 37.23 -21.59
CA PRO A 49 40.26 37.26 -21.58
C PRO A 49 40.82 37.35 -20.16
N PHE A 50 41.87 36.59 -19.93
CA PHE A 50 42.70 36.62 -18.73
C PHE A 50 44.16 36.77 -19.13
N TYR A 51 44.86 37.75 -18.54
CA TYR A 51 46.28 37.95 -18.73
C TYR A 51 47.05 37.08 -17.72
N ARG A 52 47.76 36.07 -18.23
CA ARG A 52 48.55 35.11 -17.44
C ARG A 52 49.86 34.83 -18.15
N ASP A 53 50.94 34.69 -17.39
CA ASP A 53 52.27 34.36 -17.92
C ASP A 53 52.70 35.28 -19.08
N SER A 54 52.39 36.58 -18.96
CA SER A 54 52.64 37.62 -19.97
C SER A 54 51.93 37.41 -21.32
N ALA A 55 50.79 36.72 -21.33
CA ALA A 55 49.96 36.53 -22.52
C ALA A 55 48.46 36.52 -22.19
N TRP A 56 47.63 36.92 -23.15
CA TRP A 56 46.18 36.78 -23.04
C TRP A 56 45.72 35.36 -23.36
N THR A 57 44.87 34.81 -22.49
CA THR A 57 44.19 33.53 -22.69
C THR A 57 42.69 33.72 -22.54
N LEU A 58 41.89 33.12 -23.43
CA LEU A 58 40.43 33.07 -23.25
C LEU A 58 40.07 31.92 -22.30
N LEU A 59 39.34 32.24 -21.24
CA LEU A 59 38.73 31.24 -20.36
C LEU A 59 37.21 31.29 -20.49
N PRO A 60 36.49 30.24 -20.07
CA PRO A 60 35.05 30.22 -20.14
C PRO A 60 34.42 31.32 -19.28
N ASP A 61 33.41 32.01 -19.81
CA ASP A 61 32.67 33.03 -19.07
C ASP A 61 31.18 32.77 -19.23
N PHE A 62 30.55 32.34 -18.15
CA PHE A 62 29.11 32.07 -18.11
C PHE A 62 28.39 33.07 -17.22
N ARG A 63 29.02 34.20 -16.89
CA ARG A 63 28.42 35.21 -16.02
C ARG A 63 27.08 35.71 -16.54
N GLY A 64 26.15 35.94 -15.61
CA GLY A 64 24.79 36.40 -15.94
C GLY A 64 23.91 35.37 -16.66
N ARG A 65 24.39 34.13 -16.84
CA ARG A 65 23.55 33.02 -17.32
C ARG A 65 22.88 32.35 -16.13
N LEU A 66 21.58 32.14 -16.24
CA LEU A 66 20.82 31.31 -15.33
C LEU A 66 21.25 29.85 -15.45
N CYS A 67 21.76 29.29 -14.36
CA CYS A 67 22.09 27.88 -14.19
C CYS A 67 21.32 27.33 -12.99
N TYR A 68 21.45 26.04 -12.74
CA TYR A 68 20.76 25.33 -11.66
C TYR A 68 21.76 24.52 -10.87
N ARG A 69 21.66 24.53 -9.54
CA ARG A 69 22.50 23.68 -8.71
C ARG A 69 22.17 22.21 -8.95
N THR A 70 23.19 21.38 -9.08
CA THR A 70 23.03 19.94 -9.34
C THR A 70 22.57 19.16 -8.11
N ASP A 71 22.83 19.68 -6.90
CA ASP A 71 22.42 19.07 -5.63
C ASP A 71 20.96 19.40 -5.25
N THR A 72 20.51 20.64 -5.50
CA THR A 72 19.18 21.11 -5.06
C THR A 72 18.21 21.46 -6.18
N GLY A 73 18.69 21.68 -7.41
CA GLY A 73 17.88 22.22 -8.51
C GLY A 73 17.62 23.73 -8.43
N GLU A 74 18.15 24.42 -7.41
CA GLU A 74 17.95 25.86 -7.21
C GLU A 74 18.57 26.67 -8.36
N ALA A 75 17.83 27.67 -8.85
CA ALA A 75 18.32 28.56 -9.89
C ALA A 75 19.35 29.55 -9.34
N VAL A 76 20.51 29.64 -10.00
CA VAL A 76 21.65 30.48 -9.61
C VAL A 76 22.28 31.10 -10.85
N GLU A 77 22.62 32.38 -10.77
CA GLU A 77 23.43 33.04 -11.78
C GLU A 77 24.92 32.90 -11.47
N ILE A 78 25.72 32.60 -12.49
CA ILE A 78 27.17 32.58 -12.33
C ILE A 78 27.68 34.03 -12.21
N ALA A 79 28.47 34.31 -11.18
CA ALA A 79 29.07 35.62 -10.94
C ALA A 79 30.58 35.66 -11.25
N THR A 80 31.19 34.52 -11.53
CA THR A 80 32.64 34.38 -11.68
C THR A 80 33.00 33.96 -13.11
N ALA A 81 33.89 34.72 -13.75
CA ALA A 81 34.49 34.34 -15.03
C ALA A 81 35.61 33.31 -14.83
N GLY A 82 35.92 32.57 -15.89
CA GLY A 82 36.97 31.56 -15.92
C GLY A 82 36.56 30.20 -15.35
N LYS A 83 35.27 30.01 -15.05
CA LYS A 83 34.70 28.77 -14.52
C LYS A 83 33.51 28.31 -15.35
N THR A 84 33.47 27.02 -15.65
CA THR A 84 32.31 26.38 -16.28
C THR A 84 31.22 26.11 -15.24
N PRO A 85 29.95 25.92 -15.66
CA PRO A 85 28.88 25.51 -14.75
C PRO A 85 29.23 24.23 -13.99
N ASP A 86 29.80 23.23 -14.67
CA ASP A 86 30.16 21.93 -14.08
C ASP A 86 31.20 22.07 -12.95
N GLU A 87 32.25 22.88 -13.15
CA GLU A 87 33.24 23.19 -12.10
C GLU A 87 32.64 23.88 -10.86
N LEU A 88 31.45 24.48 -11.00
CA LEU A 88 30.71 25.14 -9.92
C LEU A 88 29.59 24.26 -9.35
N GLY A 89 29.47 23.00 -9.80
CA GLY A 89 28.38 22.10 -9.42
C GLY A 89 27.02 22.54 -9.98
N LEU A 90 27.02 23.22 -11.12
CA LEU A 90 25.85 23.78 -11.78
C LEU A 90 25.61 23.12 -13.14
N THR A 91 24.35 23.18 -13.60
CA THR A 91 23.92 22.76 -14.92
C THR A 91 23.07 23.83 -15.59
N THR A 92 23.06 23.90 -16.91
CA THR A 92 22.13 24.78 -17.65
C THR A 92 20.73 24.18 -17.77
N GLN A 93 20.54 22.93 -17.32
CA GLN A 93 19.26 22.23 -17.38
C GLN A 93 18.50 22.40 -16.07
N ALA A 94 17.27 22.92 -16.14
CA ALA A 94 16.40 22.99 -14.97
C ALA A 94 16.06 21.58 -14.47
N GLN A 95 15.96 21.41 -13.14
CA GLN A 95 15.48 20.17 -12.56
C GLN A 95 14.03 19.91 -13.03
N PRO A 96 13.73 18.78 -13.69
CA PRO A 96 12.40 18.54 -14.25
C PRO A 96 11.31 18.40 -13.17
N SER A 97 11.66 17.79 -12.04
CA SER A 97 10.80 17.71 -10.86
C SER A 97 11.60 17.34 -9.60
N PRO A 98 11.04 17.52 -8.39
CA PRO A 98 11.69 17.14 -7.13
C PRO A 98 12.05 15.65 -7.01
N ARG A 99 11.54 14.81 -7.91
CA ARG A 99 11.85 13.38 -7.98
C ARG A 99 13.16 13.08 -8.71
N HIS A 100 13.73 14.06 -9.41
CA HIS A 100 14.98 13.92 -10.15
C HIS A 100 16.16 14.32 -9.27
N ALA A 101 17.22 13.53 -9.32
CA ALA A 101 18.53 13.90 -8.79
C ALA A 101 19.52 14.00 -9.94
N TRP A 102 20.59 14.79 -9.75
CA TRP A 102 21.68 14.85 -10.71
C TRP A 102 22.55 13.60 -10.57
N ILE A 103 22.50 12.72 -11.58
CA ILE A 103 23.18 11.43 -11.58
C ILE A 103 23.92 11.30 -12.91
N ASN A 104 25.23 11.06 -12.85
CA ASN A 104 26.08 10.86 -14.05
C ASN A 104 25.94 11.97 -15.11
N GLY A 105 25.83 13.23 -14.70
CA GLY A 105 25.78 14.38 -15.60
C GLY A 105 24.41 14.67 -16.22
N ALA A 106 23.33 14.07 -15.70
CA ALA A 106 21.97 14.36 -16.13
C ALA A 106 20.97 14.25 -14.97
N TRP A 107 19.83 14.92 -15.11
CA TRP A 107 18.69 14.73 -14.22
C TRP A 107 18.05 13.37 -14.47
N ALA A 108 18.06 12.49 -13.47
CA ALA A 108 17.44 11.18 -13.53
C ALA A 108 16.70 10.88 -12.23
N ILE A 109 15.63 10.08 -12.30
CA ILE A 109 14.96 9.60 -11.10
C ILE A 109 15.86 8.53 -10.45
N PRO A 110 16.24 8.67 -9.17
CA PRO A 110 17.08 7.67 -8.51
C PRO A 110 16.41 6.29 -8.52
N ALA A 111 17.16 5.24 -8.88
CA ALA A 111 16.66 3.87 -8.87
C ALA A 111 16.10 3.48 -7.50
N ALA A 112 16.79 3.84 -6.42
CA ALA A 112 16.33 3.60 -5.06
C ALA A 112 14.96 4.22 -4.74
N LEU A 113 14.63 5.37 -5.34
CA LEU A 113 13.32 6.01 -5.18
C LEU A 113 12.24 5.21 -5.91
N LEU A 114 12.50 4.77 -7.15
CA LEU A 114 11.58 3.91 -7.90
C LEU A 114 11.33 2.58 -7.17
N GLU A 115 12.39 1.93 -6.68
CA GLU A 115 12.27 0.66 -5.95
C GLU A 115 11.48 0.81 -4.65
N ARG A 116 11.73 1.89 -3.90
CA ARG A 116 10.96 2.21 -2.71
C ARG A 116 9.49 2.40 -3.03
N GLU A 117 9.16 3.20 -4.05
CA GLU A 117 7.77 3.47 -4.40
C GLU A 117 7.04 2.23 -4.90
N LYS A 118 7.72 1.39 -5.68
CA LYS A 118 7.19 0.10 -6.11
C LYS A 118 6.88 -0.80 -4.91
N ARG A 119 7.80 -0.85 -3.94
CA ARG A 119 7.61 -1.59 -2.69
C ARG A 119 6.45 -1.02 -1.87
N ASP A 120 6.41 0.30 -1.69
CA ASP A 120 5.37 1.00 -0.93
C ASP A 120 3.99 0.76 -1.57
N ALA A 121 3.88 0.83 -2.90
CA ALA A 121 2.65 0.53 -3.64
C ALA A 121 2.21 -0.94 -3.48
N ALA A 122 3.15 -1.89 -3.55
CA ALA A 122 2.85 -3.30 -3.37
C ALA A 122 2.41 -3.62 -1.91
N MET A 123 3.03 -2.97 -0.92
CA MET A 123 2.64 -3.08 0.49
C MET A 123 1.26 -2.46 0.75
N ALA A 124 0.95 -1.31 0.15
CA ALA A 124 -0.38 -0.70 0.27
C ALA A 124 -1.48 -1.63 -0.29
N GLU A 125 -1.21 -2.32 -1.40
CA GLU A 125 -2.14 -3.31 -1.97
C GLU A 125 -2.28 -4.56 -1.08
N PHE A 126 -1.18 -5.04 -0.49
CA PHE A 126 -1.22 -6.11 0.52
C PHE A 126 -2.10 -5.72 1.70
N GLU A 127 -1.88 -4.53 2.28
CA GLU A 127 -2.63 -4.03 3.44
C GLU A 127 -4.12 -3.91 3.12
N ARG A 128 -4.46 -3.32 1.97
CA ARG A 128 -5.85 -3.22 1.49
C ARG A 128 -6.53 -4.58 1.39
N ARG A 129 -5.85 -5.58 0.83
CA ARG A 129 -6.37 -6.95 0.68
C ARG A 129 -6.50 -7.67 2.02
N LEU A 130 -5.51 -7.51 2.90
CA LEU A 130 -5.49 -8.12 4.22
C LEU A 130 -6.60 -7.55 5.10
N GLU A 131 -6.81 -6.24 5.06
CA GLU A 131 -7.91 -5.57 5.76
C GLU A 131 -9.27 -6.11 5.32
N ALA A 132 -9.51 -6.21 4.00
CA ALA A 132 -10.73 -6.79 3.47
C ALA A 132 -10.97 -8.23 3.96
N ALA A 133 -9.92 -9.06 3.95
CA ALA A 133 -9.99 -10.44 4.43
C ALA A 133 -10.23 -10.54 5.95
N ARG A 134 -9.58 -9.67 6.73
CA ARG A 134 -9.80 -9.59 8.19
C ARG A 134 -11.23 -9.15 8.50
N LYS A 135 -11.74 -8.15 7.77
CA LYS A 135 -13.13 -7.70 7.89
C LYS A 135 -14.12 -8.82 7.59
N ALA A 136 -13.86 -9.64 6.56
CA ALA A 136 -14.70 -10.78 6.22
C ALA A 136 -14.73 -11.86 7.34
N ASN A 137 -13.64 -12.03 8.08
CA ASN A 137 -13.54 -13.00 9.18
C ASN A 137 -13.82 -12.42 10.58
N ALA A 138 -14.10 -11.12 10.69
CA ALA A 138 -14.36 -10.47 11.97
C ALA A 138 -15.51 -11.17 12.73
N GLY A 139 -15.27 -11.50 14.00
CA GLY A 139 -16.26 -12.14 14.88
C GLY A 139 -16.55 -13.62 14.62
N LYS A 140 -15.98 -14.23 13.56
CA LYS A 140 -16.25 -15.64 13.21
C LYS A 140 -15.37 -16.65 13.96
N ALA A 141 -14.26 -16.23 14.56
CA ALA A 141 -13.29 -17.13 15.18
C ALA A 141 -13.88 -17.90 16.38
N ASP A 142 -14.54 -17.21 17.31
CA ASP A 142 -15.16 -17.85 18.48
C ASP A 142 -16.37 -18.70 18.09
N ALA A 143 -17.19 -18.22 17.15
CA ALA A 143 -18.32 -18.98 16.61
C ALA A 143 -17.86 -20.26 15.90
N TYR A 144 -16.75 -20.21 15.16
CA TYR A 144 -16.14 -21.37 14.53
C TYR A 144 -15.61 -22.37 15.58
N ALA A 145 -14.88 -21.88 16.60
CA ALA A 145 -14.34 -22.72 17.66
C ALA A 145 -15.44 -23.39 18.51
N ALA A 146 -16.56 -22.71 18.71
CA ALA A 146 -17.73 -23.24 19.40
C ALA A 146 -18.63 -24.13 18.52
N GLY A 147 -18.32 -24.29 17.22
CA GLY A 147 -19.14 -25.08 16.29
C GLY A 147 -20.52 -24.47 15.98
N LEU A 148 -20.64 -23.14 16.08
CA LEU A 148 -21.89 -22.40 15.91
C LEU A 148 -22.10 -21.86 14.49
N LEU A 149 -21.13 -22.03 13.59
CA LEU A 149 -21.26 -21.65 12.19
C LEU A 149 -21.92 -22.76 11.38
N ASP A 150 -22.78 -22.37 10.45
CA ASP A 150 -23.32 -23.26 9.41
C ASP A 150 -22.25 -23.59 8.35
N ASP A 151 -22.59 -24.47 7.41
CA ASP A 151 -21.65 -24.94 6.38
C ASP A 151 -21.07 -23.79 5.54
N GLU A 152 -21.90 -22.80 5.19
CA GLU A 152 -21.48 -21.61 4.45
C GLU A 152 -20.52 -20.73 5.29
N GLY A 153 -20.85 -20.51 6.57
CA GLY A 153 -20.00 -19.77 7.50
C GLY A 153 -18.65 -20.44 7.73
N ILE A 154 -18.63 -21.77 7.87
CA ILE A 154 -17.41 -22.58 7.96
C ILE A 154 -16.58 -22.43 6.68
N TYR A 155 -17.22 -22.52 5.51
CA TYR A 155 -16.55 -22.39 4.22
C TYR A 155 -15.86 -21.03 4.09
N TYR A 156 -16.59 -19.92 4.28
CA TYR A 156 -16.00 -18.59 4.13
C TYR A 156 -14.93 -18.31 5.18
N PHE A 157 -15.13 -18.74 6.43
CA PHE A 157 -14.13 -18.56 7.47
C PHE A 157 -12.79 -19.20 7.09
N LYS A 158 -12.83 -20.46 6.61
CA LYS A 158 -11.63 -21.18 6.14
C LYS A 158 -11.05 -20.55 4.88
N ALA A 159 -11.87 -20.23 3.89
CA ALA A 159 -11.40 -19.69 2.61
C ALA A 159 -10.73 -18.32 2.76
N TRP A 160 -11.31 -17.42 3.57
CA TRP A 160 -10.68 -16.14 3.87
C TRP A 160 -9.43 -16.28 4.74
N SER A 161 -9.36 -17.28 5.64
CA SER A 161 -8.14 -17.56 6.40
C SER A 161 -7.01 -18.06 5.50
N ALA A 162 -7.32 -18.97 4.56
CA ALA A 162 -6.37 -19.43 3.55
C ALA A 162 -5.89 -18.28 2.65
N TYR A 163 -6.80 -17.39 2.25
CA TYR A 163 -6.46 -16.19 1.49
C TYR A 163 -5.50 -15.26 2.26
N GLN A 164 -5.72 -15.03 3.56
CA GLN A 164 -4.79 -14.25 4.39
C GLN A 164 -3.39 -14.85 4.43
N MET A 165 -3.27 -16.17 4.61
CA MET A 165 -1.97 -16.86 4.59
C MET A 165 -1.30 -16.74 3.21
N ALA A 166 -2.06 -16.88 2.12
CA ALA A 166 -1.55 -16.70 0.77
C ALA A 166 -1.03 -15.28 0.52
N LEU A 167 -1.72 -14.24 1.03
CA LEU A 167 -1.23 -12.86 0.96
C LEU A 167 0.11 -12.69 1.67
N VAL A 168 0.26 -13.26 2.88
CA VAL A 168 1.53 -13.19 3.62
C VAL A 168 2.65 -13.91 2.87
N SER A 169 2.35 -15.06 2.26
CA SER A 169 3.33 -15.79 1.45
C SER A 169 3.84 -14.96 0.26
N VAL A 170 3.00 -14.09 -0.33
CA VAL A 170 3.39 -13.23 -1.46
C VAL A 170 4.43 -12.19 -1.04
N ILE A 171 4.27 -11.54 0.13
CA ILE A 171 5.23 -10.52 0.60
C ILE A 171 6.52 -11.12 1.17
N GLN A 172 6.52 -12.42 1.48
CA GLN A 172 7.69 -13.17 1.92
C GLN A 172 8.47 -13.79 0.76
N ALA A 173 7.94 -13.75 -0.46
CA ALA A 173 8.62 -14.29 -1.63
C ALA A 173 9.84 -13.43 -2.01
N ASP A 174 10.93 -14.07 -2.43
CA ASP A 174 12.14 -13.39 -2.89
C ASP A 174 11.92 -12.50 -4.12
N THR A 175 10.83 -12.73 -4.85
CA THR A 175 10.44 -11.94 -6.03
C THR A 175 9.68 -10.67 -5.68
N PHE A 176 9.43 -10.39 -4.40
CA PHE A 176 8.74 -9.18 -3.94
C PHE A 176 9.72 -7.99 -3.81
N PRO A 177 9.39 -6.78 -4.31
CA PRO A 177 8.13 -6.35 -4.94
C PRO A 177 8.12 -6.45 -6.47
N ASP A 178 9.10 -7.13 -7.07
CA ASP A 178 9.34 -7.07 -8.50
C ASP A 178 8.33 -7.81 -9.37
N SER A 179 7.89 -8.98 -8.91
CA SER A 179 6.93 -9.83 -9.59
C SER A 179 5.93 -10.36 -8.58
N VAL A 180 4.78 -9.67 -8.49
CA VAL A 180 3.72 -9.93 -7.52
C VAL A 180 2.48 -10.46 -8.22
N THR A 181 2.09 -11.69 -7.89
CA THR A 181 0.80 -12.27 -8.29
C THR A 181 -0.05 -12.43 -7.04
N TRP A 182 -1.05 -11.57 -6.89
CA TRP A 182 -1.93 -11.66 -5.74
C TRP A 182 -2.92 -12.83 -5.86
N PRO A 183 -3.22 -13.54 -4.77
CA PRO A 183 -4.27 -14.56 -4.77
C PRO A 183 -5.62 -13.94 -5.15
N THR A 184 -6.50 -14.78 -5.69
CA THR A 184 -7.90 -14.39 -5.95
C THR A 184 -8.70 -14.51 -4.67
N THR A 185 -9.68 -13.64 -4.47
CA THR A 185 -10.60 -13.73 -3.33
C THR A 185 -11.38 -15.06 -3.35
N PRO A 186 -11.86 -15.54 -2.18
CA PRO A 186 -12.67 -16.76 -2.11
C PRO A 186 -13.83 -16.78 -3.11
N ALA A 187 -14.03 -17.92 -3.76
CA ALA A 187 -15.18 -18.15 -4.63
C ALA A 187 -16.48 -18.21 -3.80
N PRO A 188 -17.65 -17.91 -4.42
CA PRO A 188 -18.94 -18.07 -3.76
C PRO A 188 -19.16 -19.50 -3.24
N TYR A 189 -19.82 -19.64 -2.10
CA TYR A 189 -20.20 -20.93 -1.56
C TYR A 189 -21.21 -21.64 -2.48
N VAL A 190 -21.01 -22.94 -2.70
CA VAL A 190 -21.94 -23.82 -3.41
C VAL A 190 -22.35 -24.92 -2.43
N PRO A 191 -23.64 -25.02 -2.06
CA PRO A 191 -24.08 -26.06 -1.13
C PRO A 191 -23.89 -27.45 -1.74
N PRO A 192 -23.60 -28.47 -0.91
CA PRO A 192 -23.52 -29.84 -1.38
C PRO A 192 -24.85 -30.28 -2.01
N PRO A 193 -24.82 -31.17 -3.03
CA PRO A 193 -26.05 -31.69 -3.62
C PRO A 193 -26.91 -32.37 -2.55
N PRO A 194 -28.25 -32.25 -2.62
CA PRO A 194 -29.13 -32.91 -1.66
C PRO A 194 -28.85 -34.42 -1.65
N PRO A 195 -28.92 -35.08 -0.48
CA PRO A 195 -28.78 -36.52 -0.42
C PRO A 195 -29.80 -37.18 -1.38
N PRO A 196 -29.44 -38.30 -2.02
CA PRO A 196 -30.40 -39.03 -2.84
C PRO A 196 -31.66 -39.34 -2.02
N PRO A 197 -32.87 -39.33 -2.63
CA PRO A 197 -34.09 -39.67 -1.92
C PRO A 197 -33.88 -41.01 -1.21
N GLN A 198 -34.10 -41.03 0.10
CA GLN A 198 -34.12 -42.29 0.84
C GLN A 198 -35.19 -43.18 0.21
N PRO A 199 -34.96 -44.49 0.05
CA PRO A 199 -36.00 -45.40 -0.42
C PRO A 199 -37.27 -45.16 0.42
N GLU A 200 -38.43 -44.99 -0.25
CA GLU A 200 -39.71 -44.90 0.45
C GLU A 200 -39.79 -46.07 1.45
N PRO A 201 -40.29 -45.84 2.68
CA PRO A 201 -40.54 -46.94 3.59
C PRO A 201 -41.40 -47.96 2.85
N GLU A 202 -40.91 -49.21 2.79
CA GLU A 202 -41.63 -50.32 2.20
C GLU A 202 -43.04 -50.33 2.80
N PRO A 203 -44.11 -50.40 1.98
CA PRO A 203 -45.47 -50.32 2.50
C PRO A 203 -45.63 -51.33 3.63
N GLU A 204 -46.11 -50.87 4.80
CA GLU A 204 -46.38 -51.76 5.93
C GLU A 204 -47.17 -52.98 5.43
N PRO A 205 -46.79 -54.21 5.82
CA PRO A 205 -47.54 -55.39 5.41
C PRO A 205 -49.00 -55.17 5.78
N LYS A 206 -49.88 -55.28 4.78
CA LYS A 206 -51.34 -55.22 4.99
C LYS A 206 -51.70 -56.12 6.18
N PRO A 207 -52.54 -55.65 7.12
CA PRO A 207 -53.05 -56.50 8.18
C PRO A 207 -53.60 -57.80 7.57
N GLU A 208 -53.13 -58.95 8.06
CA GLU A 208 -53.71 -60.23 7.68
C GLU A 208 -55.23 -60.19 7.92
N PRO A 209 -56.04 -60.75 7.01
CA PRO A 209 -57.48 -60.81 7.21
C PRO A 209 -57.77 -61.58 8.50
N GLN A 210 -58.53 -60.95 9.41
CA GLN A 210 -59.05 -61.62 10.59
C GLN A 210 -59.84 -62.88 10.17
N PRO A 211 -59.69 -64.02 10.86
CA PRO A 211 -60.49 -65.21 10.58
C PRO A 211 -61.99 -64.88 10.68
N GLU A 212 -62.79 -65.35 9.72
CA GLU A 212 -64.24 -65.22 9.73
C GLU A 212 -64.84 -65.76 11.03
N PRO A 213 -65.85 -65.08 11.63
CA PRO A 213 -66.54 -65.61 12.80
C PRO A 213 -67.29 -66.89 12.46
N LEU A 214 -67.07 -67.93 13.28
CA LEU A 214 -67.80 -69.19 13.25
C LEU A 214 -69.32 -68.96 13.35
N PRO A 215 -70.16 -69.71 12.60
CA PRO A 215 -71.61 -69.55 12.62
C PRO A 215 -72.21 -69.85 14.00
N GLU A 216 -73.10 -68.96 14.44
CA GLU A 216 -73.77 -68.98 15.74
C GLU A 216 -74.55 -70.28 15.98
N SER A 217 -74.35 -70.85 17.18
CA SER A 217 -75.12 -71.98 17.68
C SER A 217 -76.54 -71.54 18.09
N LYS A 218 -77.55 -72.34 17.74
CA LYS A 218 -78.98 -72.12 17.99
C LYS A 218 -79.32 -71.87 19.47
N PRO A 219 -80.41 -71.12 19.77
CA PRO A 219 -80.72 -70.65 21.11
C PRO A 219 -81.24 -71.76 22.03
N THR A 220 -80.74 -71.77 23.27
CA THR A 220 -81.26 -72.56 24.39
C THR A 220 -82.29 -71.72 25.18
N PRO A 221 -83.39 -72.30 25.70
CA PRO A 221 -84.51 -71.53 26.23
C PRO A 221 -84.22 -70.85 27.57
N GLU A 222 -84.86 -69.69 27.74
CA GLU A 222 -84.84 -68.76 28.87
C GLU A 222 -85.35 -69.39 30.19
N PRO A 223 -84.61 -69.26 31.32
CA PRO A 223 -85.15 -69.56 32.65
C PRO A 223 -85.78 -68.31 33.30
N GLU A 224 -86.94 -68.53 33.93
CA GLU A 224 -87.85 -67.55 34.56
C GLU A 224 -87.22 -66.61 35.62
N PRO A 225 -87.83 -65.42 35.85
CA PRO A 225 -87.29 -64.39 36.72
C PRO A 225 -87.54 -64.68 38.21
N GLN A 226 -86.52 -64.51 39.05
CA GLN A 226 -86.68 -64.45 40.50
C GLN A 226 -86.64 -63.00 41.02
N PRO A 227 -87.40 -62.65 42.07
CA PRO A 227 -87.70 -61.27 42.43
C PRO A 227 -86.66 -60.66 43.39
N ALA A 228 -86.49 -59.35 43.29
CA ALA A 228 -85.58 -58.54 44.10
C ALA A 228 -85.96 -58.45 45.59
N PRO A 229 -84.94 -58.35 46.48
CA PRO A 229 -85.09 -57.66 47.76
C PRO A 229 -84.20 -56.40 47.85
N GLN A 230 -84.92 -55.29 47.95
CA GLN A 230 -84.75 -53.99 48.61
C GLN A 230 -83.41 -53.48 49.24
N PRO A 231 -83.25 -52.13 49.29
CA PRO A 231 -82.03 -51.42 49.70
C PRO A 231 -82.03 -51.02 51.19
N GLN A 232 -80.86 -50.66 51.74
CA GLN A 232 -80.62 -49.68 52.84
C GLN A 232 -79.13 -49.72 53.32
N PRO A 233 -78.58 -48.74 54.07
CA PRO A 233 -78.45 -47.30 53.80
C PRO A 233 -77.07 -46.68 54.20
N ASN A 234 -76.90 -45.42 53.80
CA ASN A 234 -75.81 -44.43 53.91
C ASN A 234 -74.97 -44.25 55.21
N GLU A 235 -73.69 -43.85 54.97
CA GLU A 235 -72.88 -42.72 55.56
C GLU A 235 -72.54 -42.69 57.08
N PRO A 236 -71.67 -41.76 57.61
CA PRO A 236 -70.83 -40.71 57.01
C PRO A 236 -69.36 -40.57 57.52
N SER A 237 -68.54 -39.88 56.70
CA SER A 237 -67.67 -38.71 56.99
C SER A 237 -66.90 -38.50 58.32
N ALA A 238 -65.56 -38.45 58.22
CA ALA A 238 -64.56 -37.52 58.84
C ALA A 238 -64.55 -37.30 60.40
N PRO A 239 -63.62 -36.54 61.05
CA PRO A 239 -62.47 -35.75 60.56
C PRO A 239 -61.18 -35.78 61.45
N ALA A 240 -60.20 -34.95 61.03
CA ALA A 240 -59.31 -34.09 61.82
C ALA A 240 -58.03 -34.60 62.53
N ALA A 241 -56.92 -33.93 62.18
CA ALA A 241 -55.70 -33.75 62.97
C ALA A 241 -55.96 -33.05 64.33
N PRO A 242 -55.01 -33.02 65.29
CA PRO A 242 -54.06 -31.89 65.32
C PRO A 242 -52.65 -32.16 65.94
N VAL A 243 -51.70 -31.31 65.54
CA VAL A 243 -50.69 -30.53 66.33
C VAL A 243 -50.02 -31.16 67.57
N ALA A 244 -48.68 -31.16 67.60
CA ALA A 244 -47.86 -30.67 68.74
C ALA A 244 -46.34 -30.64 68.43
N ASP A 245 -45.81 -29.43 68.26
CA ASP A 245 -44.51 -28.96 68.79
C ASP A 245 -44.72 -28.69 70.30
N PRO A 246 -43.75 -28.78 71.25
CA PRO A 246 -42.55 -27.93 71.30
C PRO A 246 -41.27 -28.55 71.93
N ALA A 247 -40.18 -27.78 71.82
CA ALA A 247 -39.07 -27.62 72.76
C ALA A 247 -37.87 -28.61 72.68
N ALA A 248 -36.74 -28.11 72.16
CA ALA A 248 -35.55 -27.73 72.96
C ALA A 248 -34.50 -27.05 72.06
#